data_AF-A0ABD3LNT3-F1
#
_entry.id   AF-A0ABD3LNT3-F1
#
_cell.length_a   1.000
_cell.length_b   1.000
_cell.length_c   1.000
_cell.angle_alpha   90.00
_cell.angle_beta   90.00
_cell.angle_gamma   90.00
#
_symmetry.space_group_name_H-M   'P 1'
#
loop_
_entity.id
_entity.type
_entity.pdbx_description
1 polymer ?
#
loop_
_entity_poly.entity_id
_entity_poly.type
_entity_poly.pdbx_seq_one_letter_code
_entity_poly.pdbx_strand_id
1 'polypeptide(L)'
;MEALQVKPRQQRPAVQLQTHLMSPPLPFALRPKVSFAAAPRFGSLFCSSAPAANRAQVPILDAPTSRSPDSRKQGVGGSGNANGNGRIRVKSKSAADAQLKQRWLDSLTCPVAASSGQVGCDGGGLGSDWVIGIDPDLSGALALLKPDESGFSAQVFDSPAVPVLVGKRTRRRLDPKSIVQLLQSLDAPIGTKAYLEQSIPFPNDGKQGWWSGGFGYGLWIGILVSSGFSVVPVASSLWKNVFELSGSGLTKDDSRRVASSLFPSLTDQLKRKKDHGRAEALLIAAYGKGLKLKSDSLCIVEELVS
;
A
#
# COMPACT_ATOMS: atom_id res chain seq x y z
N MET A 1 -10.78 -24.48 70.03
CA MET A 1 -10.11 -25.80 69.94
C MET A 1 -10.24 -26.21 68.49
N GLU A 2 -9.24 -26.28 67.63
CA GLU A 2 -7.79 -26.42 67.74
C GLU A 2 -7.20 -25.89 66.43
N ALA A 3 -6.22 -24.99 66.50
CA ALA A 3 -5.63 -24.34 65.33
C ALA A 3 -4.44 -25.18 64.82
N LEU A 4 -4.51 -25.58 63.55
CA LEU A 4 -3.47 -26.31 62.82
C LEU A 4 -2.22 -25.43 62.63
N GLN A 5 -1.18 -25.67 63.43
CA GLN A 5 0.16 -25.13 63.24
C GLN A 5 0.94 -25.91 62.18
N VAL A 6 1.24 -25.25 61.06
CA VAL A 6 2.17 -25.73 60.03
C VAL A 6 3.59 -25.32 60.42
N LYS A 7 4.49 -26.30 60.60
CA LYS A 7 5.94 -26.10 60.88
C LYS A 7 6.70 -25.65 59.62
N PRO A 8 7.61 -24.67 59.71
CA PRO A 8 8.46 -24.27 58.59
C PRO A 8 9.67 -25.19 58.39
N ARG A 9 10.01 -25.41 57.12
CA ARG A 9 11.07 -26.29 56.61
C ARG A 9 12.44 -25.59 56.71
N GLN A 10 13.40 -26.26 57.34
CA GLN A 10 14.77 -25.77 57.59
C GLN A 10 15.58 -25.55 56.30
N GLN A 11 16.28 -24.41 56.24
CA GLN A 11 17.28 -24.06 55.25
C GLN A 11 18.62 -24.78 55.55
N ARG A 12 19.30 -25.29 54.52
CA ARG A 12 20.67 -25.83 54.60
C ARG A 12 21.70 -24.74 54.25
N PRO A 13 22.91 -24.75 54.87
CA PRO A 13 23.85 -23.64 54.77
C PRO A 13 24.74 -23.70 53.53
N ALA A 14 25.26 -22.51 53.19
CA ALA A 14 26.20 -22.23 52.13
C ALA A 14 27.59 -22.83 52.39
N VAL A 15 28.24 -23.32 51.33
CA VAL A 15 29.65 -23.70 51.34
C VAL A 15 30.44 -22.61 50.58
N GLN A 16 31.24 -21.86 51.33
CA GLN A 16 32.34 -21.04 50.83
C GLN A 16 33.50 -21.93 50.42
N LEU A 17 34.12 -21.64 49.27
CA LEU A 17 35.48 -22.06 48.99
C LEU A 17 36.27 -20.87 48.45
N GLN A 18 37.45 -20.72 49.04
CA GLN A 18 38.25 -19.53 49.16
C GLN A 18 39.20 -19.37 47.96
N THR A 19 39.48 -18.11 47.68
CA THR A 19 40.36 -17.51 46.68
C THR A 19 41.83 -17.93 46.77
N HIS A 20 42.53 -18.04 45.64
CA HIS A 20 43.96 -17.76 45.57
C HIS A 20 44.38 -17.01 44.28
N LEU A 21 44.90 -15.81 44.54
CA LEU A 21 45.96 -15.01 43.91
C LEU A 21 45.90 -14.49 42.46
N MET A 22 46.23 -13.20 42.39
CA MET A 22 46.35 -12.30 41.26
C MET A 22 47.73 -12.34 40.57
N SER A 23 47.80 -12.00 39.27
CA SER A 23 48.75 -11.05 38.62
C SER A 23 48.70 -11.08 37.08
N PRO A 24 49.18 -10.04 36.35
CA PRO A 24 48.40 -9.37 35.28
C PRO A 24 49.03 -9.49 33.85
N PRO A 25 48.58 -8.74 32.81
CA PRO A 25 48.57 -9.19 31.41
C PRO A 25 49.80 -8.80 30.58
N LEU A 26 50.02 -9.51 29.47
CA LEU A 26 50.87 -9.04 28.37
C LEU A 26 50.12 -9.07 27.02
N PRO A 27 50.40 -8.10 26.13
CA PRO A 27 49.64 -7.89 24.90
C PRO A 27 50.29 -8.62 23.72
N PHE A 28 49.48 -9.27 22.87
CA PHE A 28 49.92 -9.61 21.53
C PHE A 28 48.89 -9.14 20.50
N ALA A 29 49.25 -8.01 19.89
CA ALA A 29 48.67 -7.53 18.65
C ALA A 29 49.21 -8.36 17.49
N LEU A 30 48.31 -8.96 16.71
CA LEU A 30 48.62 -9.42 15.36
C LEU A 30 47.59 -8.82 14.40
N ARG A 31 48.01 -7.75 13.73
CA ARG A 31 47.35 -7.20 12.54
C ARG A 31 47.86 -7.97 11.32
N PRO A 32 47.01 -8.61 10.50
CA PRO A 32 47.42 -8.98 9.16
C PRO A 32 47.40 -7.72 8.27
N LYS A 33 48.58 -7.31 7.79
CA LYS A 33 48.73 -6.41 6.65
C LYS A 33 48.36 -7.19 5.39
N VAL A 34 47.19 -6.94 4.83
CA VAL A 34 46.85 -7.40 3.48
C VAL A 34 47.21 -6.27 2.52
N SER A 35 48.25 -6.49 1.73
CA SER A 35 48.69 -5.58 0.68
C SER A 35 47.77 -5.73 -0.52
N PHE A 36 47.05 -4.67 -0.91
CA PHE A 36 46.31 -4.63 -2.15
C PHE A 36 47.27 -4.27 -3.29
N ALA A 37 47.62 -5.27 -4.10
CA ALA A 37 48.26 -5.06 -5.40
C ALA A 37 47.23 -4.49 -6.39
N ALA A 38 47.70 -3.57 -7.23
CA ALA A 38 46.94 -2.81 -8.20
C ALA A 38 46.16 -3.68 -9.19
N ALA A 39 44.91 -3.29 -9.45
CA ALA A 39 44.08 -3.85 -10.52
C ALA A 39 44.57 -3.36 -11.90
N PRO A 40 44.61 -4.22 -12.93
CA PRO A 40 44.87 -3.77 -14.29
C PRO A 40 43.61 -3.10 -14.87
N ARG A 41 43.84 -2.07 -15.67
CA ARG A 41 42.83 -1.36 -16.46
C ARG A 41 42.24 -2.32 -17.49
N PHE A 42 40.94 -2.60 -17.43
CA PHE A 42 40.24 -3.24 -18.54
C PHE A 42 39.91 -2.18 -19.58
N GLY A 43 40.63 -2.26 -20.70
CA GLY A 43 40.40 -1.48 -21.90
C GLY A 43 39.11 -1.92 -22.60
N SER A 44 38.45 -0.92 -23.18
CA SER A 44 37.42 -1.07 -24.21
C SER A 44 37.91 -2.00 -25.32
N LEU A 45 37.17 -3.08 -25.56
CA LEU A 45 37.24 -3.83 -26.82
C LEU A 45 35.81 -3.97 -27.35
N PHE A 46 35.49 -3.08 -28.30
CA PHE A 46 34.50 -3.34 -29.33
C PHE A 46 34.94 -4.58 -30.12
N CYS A 47 34.06 -5.57 -30.24
CA CYS A 47 34.15 -6.52 -31.33
C CYS A 47 32.74 -6.94 -31.75
N SER A 48 32.38 -6.55 -32.96
CA SER A 48 31.18 -6.96 -33.67
C SER A 48 31.30 -8.41 -34.12
N SER A 49 30.27 -9.22 -33.84
CA SER A 49 29.90 -10.34 -34.72
C SER A 49 28.46 -10.76 -34.42
N ALA A 50 27.57 -10.48 -35.38
CA ALA A 50 26.21 -11.01 -35.43
C ALA A 50 26.21 -12.44 -36.01
N PRO A 51 25.18 -13.24 -35.67
CA PRO A 51 24.48 -13.98 -36.71
C PRO A 51 22.97 -13.67 -36.72
N ALA A 52 22.42 -13.80 -37.93
CA ALA A 52 21.10 -13.36 -38.35
C ALA A 52 19.95 -14.33 -38.01
N ALA A 53 18.73 -13.84 -38.30
CA ALA A 53 17.41 -14.49 -38.29
C ALA A 53 16.69 -14.47 -36.92
N ASN A 54 15.43 -14.07 -36.77
CA ASN A 54 14.36 -13.74 -37.71
C ASN A 54 13.41 -12.77 -36.95
N ARG A 55 13.28 -11.50 -37.36
CA ARG A 55 12.45 -10.51 -36.64
C ARG A 55 11.26 -10.10 -37.50
N ALA A 56 10.08 -10.54 -37.09
CA ALA A 56 8.80 -10.08 -37.60
C ALA A 56 8.71 -8.55 -37.50
N GLN A 57 8.45 -7.90 -38.63
CA GLN A 57 8.25 -6.46 -38.73
C GLN A 57 6.94 -6.07 -38.05
N VAL A 58 7.03 -5.16 -37.08
CA VAL A 58 5.91 -4.41 -36.55
C VAL A 58 6.01 -3.00 -37.15
N PRO A 59 4.96 -2.44 -37.79
CA PRO A 59 5.07 -1.13 -38.42
C PRO A 59 5.27 -0.03 -37.38
N ILE A 60 6.32 0.76 -37.59
CA ILE A 60 6.60 2.01 -36.88
C ILE A 60 5.62 3.06 -37.43
N LEU A 61 4.77 3.63 -36.57
CA LEU A 61 4.00 4.82 -36.93
C LEU A 61 4.91 6.05 -36.90
N ASP A 62 4.97 6.74 -38.03
CA ASP A 62 5.68 8.00 -38.23
C ASP A 62 5.20 9.09 -37.27
N ALA A 63 6.16 9.80 -36.68
CA ALA A 63 5.94 11.02 -35.93
C ALA A 63 5.75 12.20 -36.90
N PRO A 64 4.69 13.02 -36.77
CA PRO A 64 4.56 14.21 -37.61
C PRO A 64 5.50 15.32 -37.12
N THR A 65 6.50 15.62 -37.93
CA THR A 65 7.21 16.90 -37.94
C THR A 65 6.28 18.02 -38.41
N SER A 66 5.96 18.99 -37.56
CA SER A 66 5.35 20.25 -37.99
C SER A 66 6.15 21.44 -37.50
N ARG A 67 6.51 22.26 -38.49
CA ARG A 67 7.36 23.45 -38.49
C ARG A 67 6.84 24.54 -37.55
N SER A 68 7.78 25.20 -36.86
CA SER A 68 7.57 26.46 -36.16
C SER A 68 7.31 27.60 -37.16
N PRO A 69 6.37 28.53 -36.87
CA PRO A 69 6.38 29.83 -37.52
C PRO A 69 7.16 30.83 -36.67
N ASP A 70 8.16 31.43 -37.32
CA ASP A 70 8.80 32.68 -36.95
C ASP A 70 7.74 33.78 -36.73
N SER A 71 7.81 34.52 -35.62
CA SER A 71 7.17 35.83 -35.53
C SER A 71 8.11 36.87 -34.93
N ARG A 72 8.40 37.86 -35.77
CA ARG A 72 9.24 39.04 -35.54
C ARG A 72 8.80 39.82 -34.31
N LYS A 73 9.78 40.29 -33.54
CA LYS A 73 9.65 41.43 -32.65
C LYS A 73 9.36 42.70 -33.47
N GLN A 74 8.25 43.36 -33.17
CA GLN A 74 8.13 44.82 -33.25
C GLN A 74 7.47 45.29 -31.95
N GLY A 75 8.17 46.19 -31.25
CA GLY A 75 7.60 46.90 -30.12
C GLY A 75 6.98 48.22 -30.59
N VAL A 76 5.83 48.57 -30.04
CA VAL A 76 5.39 49.95 -29.85
C VAL A 76 4.55 49.98 -28.57
N GLY A 77 4.80 50.96 -27.71
CA GLY A 77 4.16 51.12 -26.41
C GLY A 77 2.69 51.56 -26.49
N GLY A 78 2.00 51.36 -25.38
CA GLY A 78 0.63 51.83 -25.17
C GLY A 78 0.18 51.53 -23.75
N SER A 79 0.22 52.56 -22.91
CA SER A 79 -0.35 52.58 -21.56
C SER A 79 -1.85 52.28 -21.62
N GLY A 80 -2.32 51.38 -20.76
CA GLY A 80 -3.74 50.99 -20.70
C GLY A 80 -4.03 50.20 -19.44
N ASN A 81 -4.39 50.91 -18.38
CA ASN A 81 -4.92 50.36 -17.13
C ASN A 81 -6.30 49.74 -17.42
N ALA A 82 -6.45 48.42 -17.30
CA ALA A 82 -7.76 47.77 -17.36
C ALA A 82 -7.80 46.51 -16.49
N ASN A 83 -8.67 46.59 -15.49
CA ASN A 83 -9.16 45.57 -14.60
C ASN A 83 -9.54 44.28 -15.35
N GLY A 84 -9.04 43.13 -14.91
CA GLY A 84 -9.30 41.85 -15.56
C GLY A 84 -9.35 40.70 -14.54
N ASN A 85 -10.57 40.37 -14.09
CA ASN A 85 -10.86 39.13 -13.40
C ASN A 85 -10.27 37.94 -14.18
N GLY A 86 -9.18 37.38 -13.66
CA GLY A 86 -8.59 36.15 -14.18
C GLY A 86 -9.57 35.00 -13.97
N ARG A 87 -10.45 34.77 -14.94
CA ARG A 87 -11.20 33.52 -15.04
C ARG A 87 -10.18 32.39 -15.18
N ILE A 88 -9.95 31.67 -14.09
CA ILE A 88 -9.24 30.39 -14.12
C ILE A 88 -10.01 29.50 -15.09
N ARG A 89 -9.47 29.34 -16.30
CA ARG A 89 -10.04 28.48 -17.33
C ARG A 89 -9.79 27.04 -16.87
N VAL A 90 -10.77 26.46 -16.17
CA VAL A 90 -10.78 25.03 -15.87
C VAL A 90 -10.76 24.29 -17.20
N LYS A 91 -9.60 23.72 -17.57
CA LYS A 91 -9.48 22.88 -18.76
C LYS A 91 -10.37 21.65 -18.52
N SER A 92 -11.41 21.49 -19.34
CA SER A 92 -12.13 20.23 -19.43
C SER A 92 -11.13 19.13 -19.80
N LYS A 93 -11.15 18.00 -19.06
CA LYS A 93 -10.35 16.83 -19.43
C LYS A 93 -10.76 16.40 -20.83
N SER A 94 -9.80 16.23 -21.73
CA SER A 94 -10.11 15.85 -23.10
C SER A 94 -10.59 14.40 -23.16
N ALA A 95 -11.40 14.04 -24.16
CA ALA A 95 -11.81 12.65 -24.37
C ALA A 95 -10.60 11.70 -24.53
N ALA A 96 -9.49 12.21 -25.08
CA ALA A 96 -8.23 11.49 -25.19
C ALA A 96 -7.63 11.15 -23.80
N ASP A 97 -7.62 12.10 -22.85
CA ASP A 97 -7.11 11.86 -21.50
C ASP A 97 -7.94 10.79 -20.77
N ALA A 98 -9.26 10.82 -20.95
CA ALA A 98 -10.16 9.81 -20.40
C ALA A 98 -9.88 8.42 -21.00
N GLN A 99 -9.65 8.34 -22.31
CA GLN A 99 -9.31 7.08 -22.99
C GLN A 99 -7.96 6.51 -22.50
N LEU A 100 -6.94 7.34 -22.32
CA LEU A 100 -5.65 6.92 -21.77
C LEU A 100 -5.80 6.37 -20.35
N LYS A 101 -6.59 7.03 -19.51
CA LYS A 101 -6.91 6.54 -18.17
C LYS A 101 -7.62 5.19 -18.23
N GLN A 102 -8.59 5.03 -19.13
CA GLN A 102 -9.34 3.78 -19.25
C GLN A 102 -8.44 2.61 -19.66
N ARG A 103 -7.58 2.80 -20.68
CA ARG A 103 -6.61 1.79 -21.10
C ARG A 103 -5.69 1.33 -19.96
N TRP A 104 -5.29 2.25 -19.10
CA TRP A 104 -4.52 1.89 -17.91
C TRP A 104 -5.36 1.06 -16.94
N LEU A 105 -6.58 1.46 -16.62
CA LEU A 105 -7.47 0.69 -15.74
C LEU A 105 -7.77 -0.71 -16.30
N ASP A 106 -7.96 -0.83 -17.61
CA ASP A 106 -8.19 -2.12 -18.28
C ASP A 106 -6.97 -3.05 -18.12
N SER A 107 -5.75 -2.49 -18.10
CA SER A 107 -4.52 -3.26 -17.86
C SER A 107 -4.36 -3.78 -16.42
N LEU A 108 -5.17 -3.29 -15.48
CA LEU A 108 -5.15 -3.68 -14.07
C LEU A 108 -6.06 -4.88 -13.77
N THR A 109 -6.49 -5.60 -14.80
CA THR A 109 -7.23 -6.86 -14.69
C THR A 109 -6.61 -7.86 -15.65
N CYS A 110 -6.17 -9.02 -15.14
CA CYS A 110 -5.77 -10.11 -16.02
C CYS A 110 -7.01 -10.71 -16.69
N PRO A 111 -7.03 -10.90 -18.03
CA PRO A 111 -8.08 -11.65 -18.68
C PRO A 111 -8.10 -13.07 -18.08
N VAL A 112 -9.26 -13.50 -17.59
CA VAL A 112 -9.45 -14.89 -17.17
C VAL A 112 -9.14 -15.74 -18.40
N ALA A 113 -8.14 -16.63 -18.30
CA ALA A 113 -7.94 -17.63 -19.33
C ALA A 113 -9.23 -18.43 -19.41
N ALA A 114 -10.00 -18.23 -20.47
CA ALA A 114 -11.18 -19.01 -20.77
C ALA A 114 -10.71 -20.44 -21.11
N SER A 115 -10.39 -21.23 -20.09
CA SER A 115 -10.18 -22.66 -20.24
C SER A 115 -11.54 -23.31 -20.44
N SER A 116 -11.86 -23.51 -21.72
CA SER A 116 -12.68 -24.61 -22.27
C SER A 116 -14.07 -24.85 -21.66
N GLY A 117 -15.10 -24.39 -22.38
CA GLY A 117 -16.46 -24.93 -22.33
C GLY A 117 -17.53 -23.92 -21.95
N GLN A 118 -18.30 -23.47 -22.95
CA GLN A 118 -19.55 -22.70 -22.87
C GLN A 118 -19.79 -21.82 -21.62
N VAL A 119 -19.74 -20.49 -21.81
CA VAL A 119 -20.60 -19.59 -21.05
C VAL A 119 -21.31 -18.69 -22.04
N GLY A 120 -22.64 -18.75 -22.03
CA GLY A 120 -23.52 -17.98 -22.89
C GLY A 120 -23.36 -16.48 -22.66
N CYS A 121 -23.74 -15.74 -23.69
CA CYS A 121 -23.81 -14.29 -23.73
C CYS A 121 -25.01 -13.79 -22.91
N ASP A 122 -25.07 -14.10 -21.63
CA ASP A 122 -26.06 -13.52 -20.73
C ASP A 122 -25.39 -12.40 -19.93
N GLY A 123 -25.65 -11.18 -20.37
CA GLY A 123 -25.37 -9.98 -19.59
C GLY A 123 -26.15 -10.05 -18.27
N GLY A 124 -25.46 -10.43 -17.19
CA GLY A 124 -26.06 -10.51 -15.85
C GLY A 124 -25.22 -11.21 -14.79
N GLY A 125 -23.91 -11.38 -14.99
CA GLY A 125 -23.03 -12.00 -14.01
C GLY A 125 -22.82 -11.07 -12.81
N LEU A 126 -23.56 -11.31 -11.73
CA LEU A 126 -23.33 -10.75 -10.40
C LEU A 126 -21.83 -10.80 -10.12
N GLY A 127 -21.15 -9.65 -10.17
CA GLY A 127 -19.77 -9.56 -9.74
C GLY A 127 -19.69 -10.16 -8.35
N SER A 128 -18.78 -11.09 -8.12
CA SER A 128 -18.60 -11.75 -6.83
C SER A 128 -18.73 -10.69 -5.71
N ASP A 129 -19.69 -10.84 -4.81
CA ASP A 129 -19.97 -9.90 -3.68
C ASP A 129 -18.77 -9.67 -2.75
N TRP A 130 -17.70 -10.41 -3.01
CA TRP A 130 -16.38 -10.31 -2.45
C TRP A 130 -15.75 -8.97 -2.84
N VAL A 131 -15.26 -8.25 -1.84
CA VAL A 131 -14.54 -6.99 -2.03
C VAL A 131 -13.29 -7.01 -1.19
N ILE A 132 -12.16 -6.70 -1.82
CA ILE A 132 -10.88 -6.54 -1.13
C ILE A 132 -10.56 -5.04 -1.04
N GLY A 133 -10.10 -4.58 0.11
CA GLY A 133 -9.61 -3.22 0.32
C GLY A 133 -8.18 -3.24 0.86
N ILE A 134 -7.31 -2.38 0.33
CA ILE A 134 -5.87 -2.43 0.60
C ILE A 134 -5.33 -1.03 0.86
N ASP A 135 -4.70 -0.88 2.04
CA ASP A 135 -3.74 0.18 2.33
C ASP A 135 -2.33 -0.36 1.98
N PRO A 136 -1.66 0.18 0.93
CA PRO A 136 -0.42 -0.37 0.41
C PRO A 136 0.82 -0.08 1.27
N ASP A 137 0.71 0.71 2.34
CA ASP A 137 1.85 1.13 3.13
C ASP A 137 2.46 -0.02 3.97
N LEU A 138 3.69 0.19 4.46
CA LEU A 138 4.41 -0.78 5.31
C LEU A 138 3.71 -1.09 6.65
N SER A 139 2.83 -0.19 7.10
CA SER A 139 1.95 -0.38 8.26
C SER A 139 0.49 -0.47 7.86
N GLY A 140 0.22 -0.65 6.57
CA GLY A 140 -1.11 -0.86 6.03
C GLY A 140 -1.62 -2.27 6.29
N ALA A 141 -2.70 -2.62 5.59
CA ALA A 141 -3.39 -3.88 5.75
C ALA A 141 -4.17 -4.27 4.49
N LEU A 142 -4.62 -5.51 4.47
CA LEU A 142 -5.60 -6.04 3.53
C LEU A 142 -6.87 -6.38 4.29
N ALA A 143 -8.00 -5.90 3.80
CA ALA A 143 -9.33 -6.26 4.29
C ALA A 143 -10.10 -7.05 3.23
N LEU A 144 -10.87 -8.03 3.69
CA LEU A 144 -11.76 -8.84 2.86
C LEU A 144 -13.18 -8.73 3.40
N LEU A 145 -14.11 -8.34 2.53
CA LEU A 145 -15.55 -8.45 2.75
C LEU A 145 -16.06 -9.61 1.92
N LYS A 146 -16.49 -10.68 2.57
CA LYS A 146 -17.09 -11.86 1.90
C LYS A 146 -18.60 -11.89 2.13
N PRO A 147 -19.41 -12.29 1.15
CA PRO A 147 -20.83 -12.55 1.38
C PRO A 147 -21.01 -13.64 2.42
N ASP A 148 -22.06 -13.49 3.22
CA ASP A 148 -22.41 -14.40 4.32
C ASP A 148 -23.93 -14.38 4.52
N GLU A 149 -24.49 -15.28 5.33
CA GLU A 149 -25.93 -15.36 5.61
C GLU A 149 -26.51 -14.06 6.19
N SER A 150 -25.68 -13.30 6.93
CA SER A 150 -26.03 -11.99 7.50
C SER A 150 -25.76 -10.80 6.56
N GLY A 151 -25.44 -11.05 5.29
CA GLY A 151 -25.11 -10.06 4.27
C GLY A 151 -23.63 -10.05 3.90
N PHE A 152 -22.73 -9.80 4.85
CA PHE A 152 -21.29 -9.99 4.66
C PHE A 152 -20.55 -10.18 5.99
N SER A 153 -19.42 -10.88 5.95
CA SER A 153 -18.45 -10.92 7.04
C SER A 153 -17.14 -10.24 6.62
N ALA A 154 -16.49 -9.60 7.59
CA ALA A 154 -15.27 -8.82 7.38
C ALA A 154 -14.08 -9.49 8.07
N GLN A 155 -12.95 -9.53 7.37
CA GLN A 155 -11.65 -9.98 7.88
C GLN A 155 -10.60 -8.92 7.56
N VAL A 156 -9.55 -8.81 8.38
CA VAL A 156 -8.47 -7.86 8.16
C VAL A 156 -7.13 -8.45 8.58
N PHE A 157 -6.10 -8.20 7.80
CA PHE A 157 -4.76 -8.75 7.95
C PHE A 157 -3.72 -7.64 7.78
N ASP A 158 -2.77 -7.52 8.70
CA ASP A 158 -1.66 -6.58 8.54
C ASP A 158 -0.81 -6.94 7.31
N SER A 159 -0.30 -5.93 6.61
CA SER A 159 0.60 -6.16 5.48
C SER A 159 1.85 -6.94 5.91
N PRO A 160 2.09 -8.16 5.37
CA PRO A 160 3.28 -8.94 5.69
C PRO A 160 4.56 -8.19 5.31
N ALA A 161 5.51 -8.12 6.24
CA ALA A 161 6.76 -7.42 6.04
C ALA A 161 7.89 -8.00 6.88
N VAL A 162 9.10 -7.99 6.30
CA VAL A 162 10.31 -8.54 6.90
C VAL A 162 11.37 -7.45 7.14
N PRO A 163 12.22 -7.60 8.17
CA PRO A 163 13.38 -6.75 8.36
C PRO A 163 14.46 -7.08 7.32
N VAL A 164 14.99 -6.04 6.68
CA VAL A 164 16.06 -6.13 5.68
C VAL A 164 17.17 -5.14 6.06
N LEU A 165 18.41 -5.57 5.92
CA LEU A 165 19.57 -4.69 6.11
C LEU A 165 19.77 -3.83 4.86
N VAL A 166 19.62 -2.52 5.01
CA VAL A 166 19.87 -1.54 3.94
C VAL A 166 21.06 -0.69 4.35
N GLY A 167 22.22 -0.98 3.76
CA GLY A 167 23.50 -0.43 4.20
C GLY A 167 23.80 -0.89 5.63
N LYS A 168 23.83 0.05 6.59
CA LYS A 168 24.11 -0.22 8.01
C LYS A 168 22.86 -0.22 8.90
N ARG A 169 21.66 -0.02 8.34
CA ARG A 169 20.42 0.13 9.12
C ARG A 169 19.41 -0.93 8.73
N THR A 170 18.74 -1.51 9.72
CA THR A 170 17.59 -2.38 9.51
C THR A 170 16.38 -1.53 9.09
N ARG A 171 15.65 -2.01 8.09
CA ARG A 171 14.44 -1.40 7.52
C ARG A 171 13.40 -2.49 7.30
N ARG A 172 12.11 -2.17 7.46
CA ARG A 172 11.02 -3.09 7.08
C ARG A 172 10.75 -2.96 5.58
N ARG A 173 10.51 -4.09 4.92
CA ARG A 173 10.05 -4.17 3.53
C ARG A 173 8.89 -5.15 3.45
N LEU A 174 7.92 -4.89 2.57
CA LEU A 174 6.85 -5.85 2.29
C LEU A 174 7.46 -7.20 1.90
N ASP A 175 6.79 -8.27 2.31
CA ASP A 175 7.17 -9.64 1.99
C ASP A 175 6.27 -10.20 0.88
N PRO A 176 6.72 -10.20 -0.39
CA PRO A 176 5.89 -10.65 -1.51
C PRO A 176 5.42 -12.09 -1.35
N LYS A 177 6.25 -12.97 -0.77
CA LYS A 177 5.93 -14.38 -0.60
C LYS A 177 4.74 -14.53 0.35
N SER A 178 4.82 -13.90 1.51
CA SER A 178 3.75 -13.95 2.52
C SER A 178 2.48 -13.26 2.04
N ILE A 179 2.57 -12.21 1.23
CA ILE A 179 1.40 -11.57 0.60
C ILE A 179 0.70 -12.54 -0.36
N VAL A 180 1.45 -13.23 -1.24
CA VAL A 180 0.87 -14.21 -2.17
C VAL A 180 0.19 -15.36 -1.41
N GLN A 181 0.85 -15.88 -0.37
CA GLN A 181 0.28 -16.93 0.49
C GLN A 181 -0.99 -16.46 1.21
N LEU A 182 -1.00 -15.22 1.71
CA LEU A 182 -2.18 -14.63 2.31
C LEU A 182 -3.34 -14.58 1.30
N LEU A 183 -3.11 -14.05 0.10
CA LEU A 183 -4.15 -13.97 -0.95
C LEU A 183 -4.70 -15.34 -1.34
N GLN A 184 -3.83 -16.35 -1.46
CA GLN A 184 -4.23 -17.73 -1.75
C GLN A 184 -5.10 -18.32 -0.63
N SER A 185 -4.83 -17.96 0.63
CA SER A 185 -5.62 -18.42 1.79
C SER A 185 -6.98 -17.74 1.94
N LEU A 186 -7.27 -16.68 1.17
CA LEU A 186 -8.56 -15.99 1.23
C LEU A 186 -9.68 -16.75 0.51
N ASP A 187 -9.32 -17.67 -0.39
CA ASP A 187 -10.25 -18.39 -1.28
C ASP A 187 -11.18 -17.46 -2.09
N ALA A 188 -10.74 -16.22 -2.34
CA ALA A 188 -11.50 -15.24 -3.09
C ALA A 188 -11.55 -15.60 -4.60
N PRO A 189 -12.72 -15.56 -5.25
CA PRO A 189 -12.84 -15.92 -6.67
C PRO A 189 -11.97 -15.06 -7.59
N ILE A 190 -11.51 -15.65 -8.69
CA ILE A 190 -10.85 -14.93 -9.78
C ILE A 190 -11.79 -13.82 -10.29
N GLY A 191 -11.24 -12.63 -10.54
CA GLY A 191 -11.99 -11.45 -10.93
C GLY A 191 -12.56 -10.64 -9.76
N THR A 192 -12.38 -11.07 -8.50
CA THR A 192 -12.73 -10.29 -7.32
C THR A 192 -12.08 -8.91 -7.40
N LYS A 193 -12.85 -7.85 -7.07
CA LYS A 193 -12.37 -6.47 -7.12
C LYS A 193 -11.53 -6.14 -5.89
N ALA A 194 -10.31 -5.67 -6.12
CA ALA A 194 -9.39 -5.20 -5.10
C ALA A 194 -9.23 -3.68 -5.21
N TYR A 195 -9.83 -2.95 -4.28
CA TYR A 195 -9.72 -1.52 -4.17
C TYR A 195 -8.42 -1.17 -3.43
N LEU A 196 -7.53 -0.47 -4.12
CA LEU A 196 -6.19 -0.17 -3.65
C LEU A 196 -6.02 1.33 -3.49
N GLU A 197 -5.63 1.82 -2.32
CA GLU A 197 -5.34 3.25 -2.17
C GLU A 197 -4.22 3.67 -3.12
N GLN A 198 -4.47 4.73 -3.88
CA GLN A 198 -3.53 5.27 -4.83
C GLN A 198 -2.41 6.01 -4.07
N SER A 199 -1.18 5.54 -4.22
CA SER A 199 -0.02 6.23 -3.66
C SER A 199 0.21 7.56 -4.38
N ILE A 200 0.25 8.64 -3.59
CA ILE A 200 0.55 9.99 -4.06
C ILE A 200 1.71 10.50 -3.19
N PRO A 201 2.89 10.77 -3.77
CA PRO A 201 4.02 11.28 -3.01
C PRO A 201 3.70 12.66 -2.42
N PHE A 202 3.97 12.84 -1.13
CA PHE A 202 3.73 14.12 -0.47
C PHE A 202 4.96 15.03 -0.60
N PRO A 203 4.81 16.34 -0.88
CA PRO A 203 5.95 17.24 -1.12
C PRO A 203 6.99 17.28 0.02
N ASN A 204 6.54 17.09 1.27
CA ASN A 204 7.40 17.13 2.44
C ASN A 204 8.08 15.78 2.75
N ASP A 205 7.76 14.72 2.00
CA ASP A 205 8.42 13.43 2.17
C ASP A 205 9.82 13.44 1.55
N GLY A 206 10.76 12.77 2.22
CA GLY A 206 12.08 12.54 1.65
C GLY A 206 12.03 11.57 0.45
N LYS A 207 13.04 11.64 -0.42
CA LYS A 207 13.21 10.75 -1.60
C LYS A 207 12.99 9.26 -1.30
N GLN A 208 13.43 8.82 -0.12
CA GLN A 208 13.26 7.43 0.31
C GLN A 208 11.81 7.07 0.62
N GLY A 209 11.01 8.03 1.10
CA GLY A 209 9.56 7.89 1.30
C GLY A 209 8.85 7.71 -0.04
N TRP A 210 9.11 8.60 -1.00
CA TRP A 210 8.56 8.49 -2.36
C TRP A 210 8.87 7.16 -3.03
N TRP A 211 10.14 6.71 -2.94
CA TRP A 211 10.52 5.40 -3.46
C TRP A 211 9.79 4.26 -2.75
N SER A 212 9.66 4.32 -1.42
CA SER A 212 9.03 3.24 -0.66
C SER A 212 7.52 3.16 -0.92
N GLY A 213 6.84 4.31 -1.02
CA GLY A 213 5.42 4.37 -1.38
C GLY A 213 5.16 3.84 -2.79
N GLY A 214 5.97 4.29 -3.77
CA GLY A 214 5.89 3.78 -5.14
C GLY A 214 6.19 2.28 -5.25
N PHE A 215 7.20 1.78 -4.52
CA PHE A 215 7.52 0.36 -4.46
C PHE A 215 6.35 -0.46 -3.87
N GLY A 216 5.78 -0.02 -2.74
CA GLY A 216 4.66 -0.72 -2.11
C GLY A 216 3.44 -0.78 -3.01
N TYR A 217 3.05 0.35 -3.60
CA TYR A 217 1.93 0.45 -4.52
C TYR A 217 2.10 -0.44 -5.76
N GLY A 218 3.26 -0.38 -6.41
CA GLY A 218 3.56 -1.22 -7.58
C GLY A 218 3.62 -2.72 -7.24
N LEU A 219 4.16 -3.08 -6.08
CA LEU A 219 4.21 -4.47 -5.62
C LEU A 219 2.81 -5.04 -5.42
N TRP A 220 1.92 -4.30 -4.75
CA TRP A 220 0.53 -4.70 -4.57
C TRP A 220 -0.19 -4.86 -5.91
N ILE A 221 -0.07 -3.91 -6.83
CA ILE A 221 -0.65 -4.03 -8.18
C ILE A 221 -0.18 -5.32 -8.86
N GLY A 222 1.14 -5.53 -8.91
CA GLY A 222 1.72 -6.69 -9.59
C GLY A 222 1.24 -8.02 -9.01
N ILE A 223 1.21 -8.14 -7.69
CA ILE A 223 0.74 -9.35 -7.01
C ILE A 223 -0.76 -9.57 -7.24
N LEU A 224 -1.59 -8.55 -7.09
CA LEU A 224 -3.04 -8.69 -7.22
C LEU A 224 -3.45 -9.08 -8.65
N VAL A 225 -2.89 -8.38 -9.65
CA VAL A 225 -3.16 -8.63 -11.06
C VAL A 225 -2.70 -10.04 -11.44
N SER A 226 -1.48 -10.44 -11.05
CA SER A 226 -0.97 -11.80 -11.32
C SER A 226 -1.71 -12.90 -10.56
N SER A 227 -2.36 -12.57 -9.44
CA SER A 227 -3.23 -13.49 -8.69
C SER A 227 -4.66 -13.57 -9.24
N GLY A 228 -4.96 -12.86 -10.35
CA GLY A 228 -6.26 -12.91 -11.02
C GLY A 228 -7.32 -11.94 -10.45
N PHE A 229 -6.92 -10.98 -9.62
CA PHE A 229 -7.83 -9.94 -9.12
C PHE A 229 -7.95 -8.77 -10.11
N SER A 230 -9.09 -8.08 -10.05
CA SER A 230 -9.32 -6.83 -10.78
C SER A 230 -8.99 -5.65 -9.86
N VAL A 231 -7.89 -4.94 -10.13
CA VAL A 231 -7.43 -3.85 -9.26
C VAL A 231 -8.09 -2.53 -9.62
N VAL A 232 -8.65 -1.86 -8.62
CA VAL A 232 -9.28 -0.55 -8.75
C VAL A 232 -8.53 0.47 -7.88
N PRO A 233 -7.67 1.32 -8.47
CA PRO A 233 -7.02 2.40 -7.74
C PRO A 233 -8.04 3.43 -7.21
N VAL A 234 -7.95 3.77 -5.93
CA VAL A 234 -8.84 4.74 -5.27
C VAL A 234 -8.00 5.85 -4.65
N ALA A 235 -8.28 7.10 -5.01
CA ALA A 235 -7.63 8.24 -4.35
C ALA A 235 -8.12 8.36 -2.90
N SER A 236 -7.19 8.68 -1.99
CA SER A 236 -7.46 8.79 -0.54
C SER A 236 -8.63 9.72 -0.22
N SER A 237 -8.72 10.86 -0.92
CA SER A 237 -9.79 11.83 -0.77
C SER A 237 -11.17 11.27 -1.11
N LEU A 238 -11.29 10.35 -2.07
CA LEU A 238 -12.60 9.84 -2.50
C LEU A 238 -13.27 9.01 -1.41
N TRP A 239 -12.57 8.02 -0.87
CA TRP A 239 -13.13 7.18 0.18
C TRP A 239 -13.21 7.93 1.51
N LYS A 240 -12.26 8.83 1.81
CA LYS A 240 -12.33 9.66 3.02
C LYS A 240 -13.55 10.59 3.01
N ASN A 241 -13.88 11.21 1.88
CA ASN A 241 -15.07 12.05 1.77
C ASN A 241 -16.37 11.27 2.03
N VAL A 242 -16.47 10.02 1.56
CA VAL A 242 -17.68 9.17 1.76
C VAL A 242 -17.94 8.87 3.24
N PHE A 243 -16.87 8.76 4.04
CA PHE A 243 -16.96 8.45 5.47
C PHE A 243 -16.78 9.68 6.36
N GLU A 244 -16.89 10.89 5.80
CA GLU A 244 -16.75 12.16 6.53
C GLU A 244 -15.39 12.31 7.24
N LEU A 245 -14.36 11.66 6.66
CA LEU A 245 -12.97 11.70 7.11
C LEU A 245 -12.15 12.74 6.33
N SER A 246 -12.81 13.77 5.81
CA SER A 246 -12.19 14.88 5.09
C SER A 246 -12.12 16.15 5.93
N GLY A 247 -10.92 16.67 6.19
CA GLY A 247 -10.73 17.94 6.93
C GLY A 247 -9.41 17.99 7.69
N SER A 248 -8.97 19.20 8.07
CA SER A 248 -7.67 19.42 8.73
C SER A 248 -7.60 18.95 10.19
N GLY A 249 -8.75 18.74 10.84
CA GLY A 249 -8.83 18.26 12.23
C GLY A 249 -8.94 16.75 12.38
N LEU A 250 -9.12 16.02 11.27
CA LEU A 250 -9.30 14.57 11.28
C LEU A 250 -7.96 13.86 11.37
N THR A 251 -7.93 12.84 12.20
CA THR A 251 -6.71 12.10 12.54
C THR A 251 -6.84 10.63 12.14
N LYS A 252 -5.72 9.90 12.24
CA LYS A 252 -5.71 8.44 12.12
C LYS A 252 -6.60 7.75 13.18
N ASP A 253 -6.98 8.44 14.26
CA ASP A 253 -7.88 7.92 15.27
C ASP A 253 -9.34 7.89 14.79
N ASP A 254 -9.73 8.82 13.91
CA ASP A 254 -11.07 8.89 13.35
C ASP A 254 -11.37 7.72 12.41
N SER A 255 -10.42 7.32 11.57
CA SER A 255 -10.55 6.15 10.72
C SER A 255 -10.85 4.89 11.54
N ARG A 256 -10.17 4.70 12.69
CA ARG A 256 -10.42 3.54 13.57
C ARG A 256 -11.79 3.58 14.21
N ARG A 257 -12.24 4.76 14.64
CA ARG A 257 -13.59 4.96 15.20
C ARG A 257 -14.66 4.60 14.16
N VAL A 258 -14.56 5.19 12.96
CA VAL A 258 -15.52 4.96 11.87
C VAL A 258 -15.52 3.49 11.43
N ALA A 259 -14.34 2.87 11.29
CA ALA A 259 -14.24 1.45 10.96
C ALA A 259 -14.85 0.56 12.06
N SER A 260 -14.66 0.88 13.35
CA SER A 260 -15.27 0.12 14.45
C SER A 260 -16.81 0.22 14.45
N SER A 261 -17.36 1.38 14.10
CA SER A 261 -18.81 1.55 13.94
C SER A 261 -19.37 0.75 12.76
N LEU A 262 -18.65 0.67 11.65
CA LEU A 262 -19.05 -0.11 10.47
C LEU A 262 -18.85 -1.62 10.64
N PHE A 263 -17.84 -2.03 11.40
CA PHE A 263 -17.47 -3.42 11.62
C PHE A 263 -17.36 -3.75 13.12
N PRO A 264 -18.49 -3.82 13.86
CA PRO A 264 -18.46 -4.00 15.31
C PRO A 264 -17.71 -5.25 15.78
N SER A 265 -17.78 -6.34 15.00
CA SER A 265 -17.07 -7.60 15.28
C SER A 265 -15.54 -7.49 15.24
N LEU A 266 -15.00 -6.44 14.61
CA LEU A 266 -13.55 -6.19 14.49
C LEU A 266 -13.05 -5.12 15.45
N THR A 267 -13.90 -4.55 16.31
CA THR A 267 -13.54 -3.45 17.23
C THR A 267 -12.29 -3.79 18.07
N ASP A 268 -12.18 -5.02 18.57
CA ASP A 268 -11.02 -5.47 19.34
C ASP A 268 -9.71 -5.40 18.55
N GLN A 269 -9.77 -5.59 17.24
CA GLN A 269 -8.63 -5.53 16.33
C GLN A 269 -8.23 -4.11 15.93
N LEU A 270 -9.03 -3.10 16.32
CA LEU A 270 -8.87 -1.68 15.96
C LEU A 270 -8.59 -0.77 17.17
N LYS A 271 -8.40 -1.34 18.37
CA LYS A 271 -8.24 -0.59 19.62
C LYS A 271 -6.99 0.27 19.68
N ARG A 272 -5.86 -0.14 19.06
CA ARG A 272 -4.56 0.51 19.27
C ARG A 272 -4.29 1.54 18.17
N LYS A 273 -3.51 2.58 18.50
CA LYS A 273 -3.08 3.59 17.51
C LYS A 273 -2.37 3.01 16.28
N LYS A 274 -1.66 1.89 16.45
CA LYS A 274 -0.96 1.21 15.34
C LYS A 274 -1.91 0.46 14.39
N ASP A 275 -3.16 0.26 14.77
CA ASP A 275 -4.16 -0.48 13.97
C ASP A 275 -4.87 0.45 12.95
N HIS A 276 -4.33 1.64 12.68
CA HIS A 276 -4.91 2.57 11.70
C HIS A 276 -4.89 2.01 10.28
N GLY A 277 -3.84 1.28 9.87
CA GLY A 277 -3.79 0.67 8.53
C GLY A 277 -4.88 -0.38 8.33
N ARG A 278 -5.23 -1.14 9.38
CA ARG A 278 -6.38 -2.06 9.38
C ARG A 278 -7.68 -1.32 9.15
N ALA A 279 -7.86 -0.19 9.85
CA ALA A 279 -9.04 0.64 9.68
C ALA A 279 -9.12 1.24 8.26
N GLU A 280 -8.02 1.78 7.72
CA GLU A 280 -8.00 2.33 6.36
C GLU A 280 -8.33 1.25 5.32
N ALA A 281 -7.74 0.05 5.42
CA ALA A 281 -8.05 -1.08 4.52
C ALA A 281 -9.54 -1.49 4.58
N LEU A 282 -10.12 -1.57 5.78
CA LEU A 282 -11.55 -1.87 5.98
C LEU A 282 -12.45 -0.79 5.36
N LEU A 283 -12.10 0.49 5.51
CA LEU A 283 -12.86 1.59 4.93
C LEU A 283 -12.73 1.64 3.41
N ILE A 284 -11.56 1.30 2.86
CA ILE A 284 -11.38 1.18 1.40
C ILE A 284 -12.25 0.04 0.85
N ALA A 285 -12.32 -1.11 1.54
CA ALA A 285 -13.21 -2.21 1.16
C ALA A 285 -14.69 -1.79 1.26
N ALA A 286 -15.06 -1.10 2.34
CA ALA A 286 -16.40 -0.56 2.56
C ALA A 286 -16.82 0.41 1.44
N TYR A 287 -15.91 1.28 1.02
CA TYR A 287 -16.09 2.19 -0.11
C TYR A 287 -16.34 1.41 -1.40
N GLY A 288 -15.52 0.39 -1.67
CA GLY A 288 -15.67 -0.45 -2.85
C GLY A 288 -17.01 -1.21 -2.90
N LYS A 289 -17.49 -1.67 -1.74
CA LYS A 289 -18.81 -2.32 -1.59
C LYS A 289 -19.98 -1.32 -1.62
N GLY A 290 -19.72 -0.02 -1.47
CA GLY A 290 -20.74 1.03 -1.44
C GLY A 290 -21.44 1.20 -0.08
N LEU A 291 -20.80 0.81 1.02
CA LEU A 291 -21.32 1.03 2.37
C LEU A 291 -21.31 2.52 2.72
N LYS A 292 -22.30 2.94 3.53
CA LYS A 292 -22.44 4.30 4.03
C LYS A 292 -22.55 4.29 5.55
N LEU A 293 -22.15 5.39 6.19
CA LEU A 293 -22.46 5.61 7.60
C LEU A 293 -23.98 5.66 7.77
N LYS A 294 -24.50 4.95 8.77
CA LYS A 294 -25.90 5.08 9.17
C LYS A 294 -26.06 6.45 9.85
N SER A 295 -26.95 7.28 9.35
CA SER A 295 -27.19 8.64 9.87
C SER A 295 -27.96 8.67 11.20
N ASP A 296 -28.17 7.54 11.87
CA ASP A 296 -29.01 7.46 13.05
C ASP A 296 -28.17 7.31 14.32
N SER A 297 -27.89 8.44 14.98
CA SER A 297 -27.74 8.61 16.45
C SER A 297 -27.40 10.06 16.82
N LEU A 298 -28.27 11.01 16.47
CA LEU A 298 -28.26 12.38 17.02
C LEU A 298 -29.62 12.78 17.62
N CYS A 299 -30.42 11.81 18.07
CA CYS A 299 -31.64 12.07 18.80
C CYS A 299 -31.70 11.11 20.00
N ILE A 300 -32.27 11.59 21.11
CA ILE A 300 -32.32 10.98 22.45
C ILE A 300 -31.17 11.44 23.38
N VAL A 301 -31.18 12.72 23.71
CA VAL A 301 -30.95 13.24 25.08
C VAL A 301 -31.71 14.56 25.23
N GLU A 302 -33.04 14.52 25.20
CA GLU A 302 -33.92 15.60 25.72
C GLU A 302 -35.25 15.02 26.23
N GLU A 303 -35.21 13.98 27.07
CA GLU A 303 -36.39 13.63 27.87
C GLU A 303 -35.96 13.09 29.23
N LEU A 304 -35.44 14.00 30.06
CA LEU A 304 -35.30 13.81 31.51
C LEU A 304 -35.33 15.18 32.21
N VAL A 305 -36.33 16.00 31.86
CA VAL A 305 -36.88 17.04 32.72
C VAL A 305 -38.38 17.08 32.49
N SER A 306 -39.12 16.27 33.25
CA SER A 306 -40.50 16.50 33.65
C SER A 306 -40.72 15.79 34.98
#